data_AF-A0A927RK89-F1
#
_entry.id   AF-A0A927RK89-F1
#
_cell.length_a   1.000
_cell.length_b   1.000
_cell.length_c   1.000
_cell.angle_alpha   90.00
_cell.angle_beta   90.00
_cell.angle_gamma   90.00
#
_symmetry.space_group_name_H-M   'P 1'
#
loop_
_entity.id
_entity.type
_entity.pdbx_description
1 polymer ?
#
loop_
_entity_poly.entity_id
_entity_poly.type
_entity_poly.pdbx_seq_one_letter_code
_entity_poly.pdbx_strand_id
1 'polypeptide(L)'
;MKRVFTGLAALLFLAVIAQFFLAASGAFDSAPTDEAFQPHRVLGYSILILAVVVTVVGAIAQMPRRIVGIAGLAVVLVLVQVVIAEVAKAFGDGSTAGHLIFGLHAVNGLLTMGATETVVQRARKVTAKPAEPSRVAA
;
A
#
# COMPACT_ATOMS: atom_id res chain seq x y z
N MET A 1 4.16 2.85 21.07
CA MET A 1 4.38 2.25 19.73
C MET A 1 3.12 1.89 18.96
N LYS A 2 2.09 1.25 19.54
CA LYS A 2 0.86 0.86 18.80
C LYS A 2 0.07 2.02 18.17
N ARG A 3 0.00 3.18 18.85
CA ARG A 3 -0.58 4.42 18.29
C ARG A 3 0.21 4.94 17.09
N VAL A 4 1.55 4.94 17.19
CA VAL A 4 2.46 5.34 16.09
C VAL A 4 2.25 4.42 14.89
N PHE A 5 2.25 3.10 15.10
CA PHE A 5 1.94 2.13 14.04
C PHE A 5 0.58 2.42 13.38
N THR A 6 -0.46 2.68 14.19
CA THR A 6 -1.81 2.98 13.67
C THR A 6 -1.82 4.26 12.83
N GLY A 7 -1.10 5.30 13.25
CA GLY A 7 -0.93 6.53 12.48
C GLY A 7 -0.20 6.31 11.16
N LEU A 8 0.92 5.58 11.18
CA LEU A 8 1.68 5.25 9.97
C LEU A 8 0.87 4.37 9.00
N ALA A 9 0.10 3.41 9.51
CA ALA A 9 -0.81 2.63 8.68
C ALA A 9 -1.88 3.49 8.01
N ALA A 10 -2.43 4.48 8.73
CA ALA A 10 -3.39 5.43 8.17
C ALA A 10 -2.75 6.31 7.09
N LEU A 11 -1.52 6.80 7.35
CA LEU A 11 -0.75 7.56 6.37
C LEU A 11 -0.49 6.75 5.10
N LEU A 12 -0.09 5.48 5.24
CA LEU A 12 0.11 4.57 4.12
C LEU A 12 -1.17 4.37 3.30
N PHE A 13 -2.30 4.15 3.96
CA PHE A 13 -3.59 4.02 3.29
C PHE A 13 -3.99 5.29 2.52
N LEU A 14 -3.82 6.47 3.14
CA LEU A 14 -4.09 7.76 2.47
C LEU A 14 -3.14 8.01 1.30
N ALA A 15 -1.86 7.62 1.41
CA ALA A 15 -0.91 7.70 0.32
C ALA A 15 -1.33 6.80 -0.86
N VAL A 16 -1.83 5.59 -0.60
CA VAL A 16 -2.40 4.72 -1.65
C VAL A 16 -3.62 5.36 -2.32
N ILE A 17 -4.51 6.03 -1.57
CA ILE A 17 -5.62 6.78 -2.17
C ILE A 17 -5.11 7.91 -3.08
N ALA A 18 -4.13 8.69 -2.59
CA ALA A 18 -3.51 9.74 -3.39
C ALA A 18 -2.82 9.18 -4.65
N GLN A 19 -2.27 7.97 -4.58
CA GLN A 19 -1.66 7.30 -5.73
C GLN A 19 -2.65 7.01 -6.85
N PHE A 20 -3.90 6.65 -6.51
CA PHE A 20 -4.98 6.50 -7.49
C PHE A 20 -5.38 7.83 -8.11
N PHE A 21 -5.45 8.90 -7.30
CA PHE A 21 -5.71 10.24 -7.82
C PHE A 21 -4.63 10.65 -8.83
N LEU A 22 -3.33 10.49 -8.48
CA LEU A 22 -2.23 10.82 -9.38
C LEU A 22 -2.19 9.94 -10.64
N ALA A 23 -2.57 8.66 -10.53
CA ALA A 23 -2.69 7.78 -11.69
C ALA A 23 -3.79 8.27 -12.65
N ALA A 24 -4.95 8.64 -12.10
CA ALA A 24 -6.05 9.18 -12.89
C ALA A 24 -5.65 10.53 -13.52
N SER A 25 -5.06 11.45 -12.75
CA SER A 25 -4.57 12.73 -13.27
C SER A 25 -3.59 12.53 -14.42
N GLY A 26 -2.59 11.66 -14.27
CA GLY A 26 -1.65 11.35 -15.35
C GLY A 26 -2.31 10.72 -16.58
N ALA A 27 -3.36 9.91 -16.41
CA ALA A 27 -4.09 9.31 -17.52
C ALA A 27 -4.92 10.33 -18.34
N PHE A 28 -5.25 11.47 -17.76
CA PHE A 28 -5.98 12.56 -18.43
C PHE A 28 -5.07 13.75 -18.80
N ASP A 29 -3.78 13.67 -18.50
CA ASP A 29 -2.81 14.71 -18.86
C ASP A 29 -2.44 14.61 -20.35
N SER A 30 -2.21 15.77 -20.99
CA SER A 30 -1.77 15.86 -22.39
C SER A 30 -0.26 15.79 -22.57
N ALA A 31 0.52 15.88 -21.48
CA ALA A 31 1.97 15.76 -21.50
C ALA A 31 2.40 14.33 -21.92
N PRO A 32 3.65 14.15 -22.37
CA PRO A 32 4.21 12.81 -22.61
C PRO A 32 4.02 11.90 -21.38
N THR A 33 3.74 10.62 -21.61
CA THR A 33 3.43 9.63 -20.55
C THR A 33 4.44 9.63 -19.41
N ASP A 34 5.74 9.74 -19.72
CA ASP A 34 6.76 9.78 -18.69
C ASP A 34 6.60 10.99 -17.78
N GLU A 35 6.31 12.17 -18.33
CA GLU A 35 6.10 13.40 -17.55
C GLU A 35 4.77 13.35 -16.79
N ALA A 36 3.68 12.99 -17.47
CA ALA A 36 2.33 12.90 -16.92
C ALA A 36 2.23 11.98 -15.69
N PHE A 37 2.94 10.83 -15.71
CA PHE A 37 2.94 9.86 -14.61
C PHE A 37 4.08 10.05 -13.62
N GLN A 38 4.94 11.07 -13.76
CA GLN A 38 6.07 11.28 -12.86
C GLN A 38 5.65 11.39 -11.38
N PRO A 39 4.62 12.19 -11.02
CA PRO A 39 4.20 12.30 -9.62
C PRO A 39 3.70 10.96 -9.05
N HIS A 40 2.97 10.20 -9.86
CA HIS A 40 2.51 8.85 -9.50
C HIS A 40 3.70 7.91 -9.25
N ARG A 41 4.75 7.92 -10.09
CA ARG A 41 5.93 7.07 -9.87
C ARG A 41 6.67 7.45 -8.60
N VAL A 42 6.89 8.75 -8.35
CA VAL A 42 7.57 9.24 -7.15
C VAL A 42 6.83 8.84 -5.87
N LEU A 43 5.51 9.03 -5.83
CA LEU A 43 4.71 8.61 -4.69
C LEU A 43 4.71 7.08 -4.56
N GLY A 44 4.70 6.33 -5.67
CA GLY A 44 4.82 4.87 -5.67
C GLY A 44 6.08 4.36 -4.96
N TYR A 45 7.24 4.94 -5.24
CA TYR A 45 8.48 4.61 -4.53
C TYR A 45 8.41 4.96 -3.04
N SER A 46 7.78 6.09 -2.71
CA SER A 46 7.58 6.53 -1.33
C SER A 46 6.65 5.59 -0.56
N ILE A 47 5.60 5.08 -1.21
CA ILE A 47 4.68 4.08 -0.66
C ILE A 47 5.41 2.77 -0.36
N LEU A 48 6.32 2.32 -1.24
CA LEU A 48 7.12 1.12 -0.98
C LEU A 48 7.94 1.27 0.30
N ILE A 49 8.67 2.38 0.43
CA ILE A 49 9.48 2.69 1.61
C ILE A 49 8.58 2.74 2.86
N LEU A 50 7.46 3.46 2.78
CA LEU A 50 6.53 3.59 3.89
C LEU A 50 5.89 2.25 4.29
N ALA A 51 5.57 1.37 3.34
CA ALA A 51 5.04 0.04 3.61
C ALA A 51 6.06 -0.84 4.36
N VAL A 52 7.34 -0.74 4.00
CA VAL A 52 8.43 -1.41 4.74
C VAL A 52 8.52 -0.86 6.16
N VAL A 53 8.51 0.47 6.31
CA VAL A 53 8.54 1.13 7.63
C VAL A 53 7.34 0.70 8.49
N VAL A 54 6.13 0.71 7.95
CA VAL A 54 4.92 0.26 8.65
C VAL A 54 5.08 -1.20 9.11
N THR A 55 5.59 -2.07 8.25
CA THR A 55 5.80 -3.49 8.57
C THR A 55 6.79 -3.66 9.73
N VAL A 56 7.95 -3.01 9.65
CA VAL A 56 9.00 -3.06 10.67
C VAL A 56 8.50 -2.47 12.00
N VAL A 57 7.87 -1.29 11.95
CA VAL A 57 7.29 -0.66 13.14
C VAL A 57 6.18 -1.53 13.74
N GLY A 58 5.40 -2.22 12.91
CA GLY A 58 4.38 -3.18 13.38
C GLY A 58 4.98 -4.34 14.17
N ALA A 59 6.10 -4.89 13.69
CA ALA A 59 6.84 -5.94 14.39
C ALA A 59 7.42 -5.41 15.72
N ILE A 60 8.08 -4.25 15.70
CA ILE A 60 8.66 -3.61 16.90
C ILE A 60 7.57 -3.25 17.92
N ALA A 61 6.42 -2.76 17.46
CA ALA A 61 5.27 -2.43 18.30
C ALA A 61 4.53 -3.66 18.86
N GLN A 62 5.01 -4.88 18.54
CA GLN A 62 4.41 -6.16 18.92
C GLN A 62 2.93 -6.23 18.54
N MET A 63 2.60 -5.74 17.33
CA MET A 63 1.26 -5.91 16.79
C MET A 63 1.00 -7.39 16.51
N PRO A 64 -0.28 -7.85 16.55
CA PRO A 64 -0.62 -9.22 16.20
C PRO A 64 0.01 -9.64 14.86
N ARG A 65 0.61 -10.83 14.81
CA ARG A 65 1.35 -11.35 13.63
C ARG A 65 0.53 -11.25 12.33
N ARG A 66 -0.79 -11.45 12.40
CA ARG A 66 -1.69 -11.29 11.25
C ARG A 66 -1.73 -9.87 10.70
N ILE A 67 -1.66 -8.83 11.55
CA ILE A 67 -1.63 -7.43 11.12
C ILE A 67 -0.28 -7.12 10.47
N VAL A 68 0.83 -7.56 11.10
CA VAL A 68 2.18 -7.39 10.53
C VAL A 68 2.32 -8.12 9.19
N GLY A 69 1.77 -9.34 9.07
CA GLY A 69 1.77 -10.10 7.82
C GLY A 69 0.99 -9.42 6.71
N ILE A 70 -0.15 -8.77 6.99
CA ILE A 70 -0.90 -7.99 5.98
C ILE A 70 -0.15 -6.71 5.61
N ALA A 71 0.53 -6.06 6.56
CA ALA A 71 1.40 -4.92 6.25
C ALA A 71 2.57 -5.34 5.33
N GLY A 72 3.19 -6.49 5.62
CA GLY A 72 4.22 -7.09 4.76
C GLY A 72 3.69 -7.49 3.37
N LEU A 73 2.44 -7.99 3.30
CA LEU A 73 1.78 -8.26 2.02
C LEU A 73 1.66 -6.98 1.17
N ALA A 74 1.40 -5.82 1.78
CA ALA A 74 1.37 -4.55 1.02
C ALA A 74 2.72 -4.24 0.35
N VAL A 75 3.85 -4.54 1.00
CA VAL A 75 5.19 -4.42 0.38
C VAL A 75 5.29 -5.31 -0.85
N VAL A 76 4.89 -6.58 -0.72
CA VAL A 76 4.93 -7.55 -1.83
C VAL A 76 4.04 -7.10 -2.98
N LEU A 77 2.82 -6.62 -2.69
CA LEU A 77 1.90 -6.13 -3.71
C LEU A 77 2.48 -4.94 -4.49
N VAL A 78 3.12 -3.99 -3.80
CA VAL A 78 3.78 -2.84 -4.46
C VAL A 78 4.95 -3.30 -5.34
N LEU A 79 5.75 -4.29 -4.91
CA LEU A 79 6.79 -4.87 -5.76
C LEU A 79 6.20 -5.58 -6.99
N VAL A 80 5.09 -6.29 -6.82
CA VAL A 80 4.36 -6.93 -7.92
C VAL A 80 3.86 -5.90 -8.93
N GLN A 81 3.49 -4.67 -8.51
CA GLN A 81 3.11 -3.61 -9.45
C GLN A 81 4.24 -3.24 -10.43
N VAL A 82 5.49 -3.23 -9.94
CA VAL A 82 6.68 -3.00 -10.80
C VAL A 82 6.84 -4.16 -11.77
N VAL A 83 6.73 -5.41 -11.29
CA VAL A 83 6.82 -6.59 -12.15
C VAL A 83 5.75 -6.57 -13.24
N ILE A 84 4.50 -6.25 -12.91
CA ILE A 84 3.41 -6.13 -13.89
C ILE A 84 3.75 -5.10 -14.97
N ALA A 85 4.26 -3.93 -14.57
CA ALA A 85 4.61 -2.87 -15.52
C ALA A 85 5.75 -3.28 -16.45
N GLU A 86 6.82 -3.89 -15.93
CA GLU A 86 7.96 -4.34 -16.74
C GLU A 86 7.60 -5.52 -17.66
N VAL A 87 6.78 -6.46 -17.18
CA VAL A 87 6.27 -7.55 -18.02
C VAL A 87 5.39 -6.98 -19.13
N ALA A 88 4.49 -6.04 -18.86
CA ALA A 88 3.65 -5.42 -19.89
C ALA A 88 4.50 -4.75 -21.00
N LYS A 89 5.54 -4.01 -20.62
CA LYS A 89 6.48 -3.37 -21.57
C LYS A 89 7.21 -4.40 -22.45
N ALA A 90 7.55 -5.57 -21.91
CA ALA A 90 8.23 -6.62 -22.67
C ALA A 90 7.40 -7.16 -23.85
N PHE A 91 6.07 -6.98 -23.85
CA PHE A 91 5.19 -7.31 -24.97
C PHE A 91 5.12 -6.22 -26.05
N GLY A 92 5.82 -5.10 -25.87
CA GLY A 92 5.85 -3.96 -26.78
C GLY A 92 4.75 -2.94 -26.48
N ASP A 93 5.15 -1.66 -26.54
CA ASP A 93 4.28 -0.51 -26.33
C ASP A 93 3.14 -0.51 -27.36
N GLY A 94 1.89 -0.44 -26.89
CA GLY A 94 0.71 -0.41 -27.75
C GLY A 94 0.13 -1.77 -28.12
N SER A 95 0.75 -2.89 -27.72
CA SER A 95 0.19 -4.22 -27.98
C SER A 95 -1.07 -4.49 -27.12
N THR A 96 -2.07 -5.18 -27.68
CA THR A 96 -3.27 -5.59 -26.93
C THR A 96 -2.91 -6.42 -25.70
N ALA A 97 -1.94 -7.34 -25.84
CA ALA A 97 -1.45 -8.15 -24.73
C ALA A 97 -0.80 -7.30 -23.63
N GLY A 98 0.09 -6.37 -24.01
CA GLY A 98 0.72 -5.43 -23.09
C GLY A 98 -0.31 -4.59 -22.32
N HIS A 99 -1.33 -4.06 -23.00
CA HIS A 99 -2.41 -3.31 -22.35
C HIS A 99 -3.22 -4.15 -21.37
N LEU A 100 -3.59 -5.39 -21.73
CA LEU A 100 -4.34 -6.28 -20.84
C LEU A 100 -3.51 -6.66 -19.60
N ILE A 101 -2.22 -6.95 -19.78
CA ILE A 101 -1.31 -7.24 -18.67
C ILE A 101 -1.14 -6.00 -17.79
N PHE A 102 -0.95 -4.83 -18.38
CA PHE A 102 -0.85 -3.58 -17.63
C PHE A 102 -2.12 -3.27 -16.84
N GLY A 103 -3.30 -3.66 -17.34
CA GLY A 103 -4.56 -3.57 -16.59
C GLY A 103 -4.53 -4.29 -15.23
N LEU A 104 -3.71 -5.33 -15.07
CA LEU A 104 -3.50 -6.00 -13.77
C LEU A 104 -2.85 -5.07 -12.74
N HIS A 105 -2.14 -4.02 -13.16
CA HIS A 105 -1.57 -3.01 -12.28
C HIS A 105 -2.67 -2.31 -11.48
N ALA A 106 -3.75 -1.88 -12.15
CA ALA A 106 -4.90 -1.26 -11.49
C ALA A 106 -5.58 -2.22 -10.50
N VAL A 107 -5.77 -3.49 -10.89
CA VAL A 107 -6.35 -4.53 -10.02
C VAL A 107 -5.46 -4.77 -8.80
N ASN A 108 -4.14 -4.87 -8.97
CA ASN A 108 -3.20 -5.00 -7.86
C ASN A 108 -3.23 -3.76 -6.94
N GLY A 109 -3.34 -2.56 -7.51
CA GLY A 109 -3.56 -1.33 -6.75
C GLY A 109 -4.77 -1.42 -5.82
N LEU A 110 -5.89 -1.98 -6.29
CA LEU A 110 -7.09 -2.16 -5.47
C LEU A 110 -6.85 -3.17 -4.34
N LEU A 111 -6.11 -4.25 -4.61
CA LEU A 111 -5.71 -5.21 -3.57
C LEU A 111 -4.80 -4.55 -2.52
N THR A 112 -3.88 -3.68 -2.95
CA THR A 112 -3.01 -2.90 -2.06
C THR A 112 -3.83 -1.94 -1.18
N MET A 113 -4.82 -1.27 -1.76
CA MET A 113 -5.75 -0.41 -1.02
C MET A 113 -6.53 -1.20 0.04
N GLY A 114 -7.13 -2.33 -0.35
CA GLY A 114 -7.87 -3.19 0.60
C GLY A 114 -6.98 -3.77 1.71
N ALA A 115 -5.73 -4.15 1.38
CA ALA A 115 -4.76 -4.61 2.37
C ALA A 115 -4.42 -3.51 3.38
N THR A 116 -4.09 -2.31 2.91
CA THR A 116 -3.73 -1.18 3.77
C THR A 116 -4.91 -0.69 4.62
N GLU A 117 -6.12 -0.65 4.07
CA GLU A 117 -7.35 -0.39 4.82
C GLU A 117 -7.54 -1.42 5.95
N THR A 118 -7.38 -2.71 5.62
CA THR A 118 -7.50 -3.80 6.60
C THR A 118 -6.50 -3.64 7.74
N VAL A 119 -5.26 -3.22 7.46
CA VAL A 119 -4.27 -2.90 8.50
C VAL A 119 -4.79 -1.79 9.41
N VAL A 120 -5.27 -0.67 8.85
CA VAL A 120 -5.81 0.47 9.62
C VAL A 120 -6.96 0.04 10.52
N GLN A 121 -7.96 -0.64 9.97
CA GLN A 121 -9.14 -1.06 10.72
C GLN A 121 -8.77 -1.97 11.89
N ARG A 122 -7.87 -2.93 11.67
CA ARG A 122 -7.43 -3.87 12.72
C ARG A 122 -6.51 -3.21 13.74
N ALA A 123 -5.62 -2.31 13.31
CA ALA A 123 -4.72 -1.57 14.18
C ALA A 123 -5.49 -0.69 15.18
N ARG A 124 -6.55 -0.02 14.71
CA ARG A 124 -7.45 0.77 15.55
C ARG A 124 -8.13 -0.08 16.61
N LYS A 125 -8.65 -1.26 16.26
CA LYS A 125 -9.28 -2.19 17.22
C LYS A 125 -8.30 -2.64 18.32
N VAL A 126 -7.06 -2.96 17.95
CA VAL A 126 -6.02 -3.36 18.92
C VAL A 126 -5.63 -2.19 19.83
N THR A 127 -5.57 -0.98 19.30
CA THR A 127 -5.17 0.21 20.06
C THR A 127 -6.27 0.73 20.97
N ALA A 128 -7.54 0.54 20.60
CA ALA A 128 -8.70 1.02 21.36
C ALA A 128 -9.09 0.10 22.54
N LYS A 129 -8.61 -1.15 22.60
CA LYS A 129 -8.95 -2.08 23.69
C LYS A 129 -8.34 -1.56 25.01
N PRO A 130 -9.14 -1.25 26.05
CA PRO A 130 -8.63 -0.86 27.36
C PRO A 130 -7.78 -1.98 27.96
N ALA A 131 -6.74 -1.63 28.72
CA ALA A 131 -6.06 -2.60 29.57
C ALA A 131 -7.08 -3.14 30.58
N GLU A 132 -7.35 -4.45 30.57
CA GLU A 132 -8.16 -5.06 31.62
C GLU A 132 -7.48 -4.78 32.97
N PRO A 133 -8.19 -4.22 33.97
CA PRO A 133 -7.62 -4.10 35.30
C PRO A 133 -7.25 -5.49 35.78
N SER A 134 -5.99 -5.64 36.21
CA SER A 134 -5.47 -6.85 36.82
C SER A 134 -6.48 -7.31 37.86
N ARG A 135 -7.09 -8.49 37.64
CA ARG A 135 -7.88 -9.15 38.67
C ARG A 135 -6.93 -9.40 39.83
N VAL A 136 -6.99 -8.54 40.84
CA VAL A 136 -6.40 -8.78 42.15
C VAL A 136 -7.04 -10.07 42.63
N ALA A 137 -6.24 -11.14 42.71
CA ALA A 137 -6.65 -12.40 43.29
C ALA A 137 -7.03 -12.16 44.75
N ALA A 138 -8.23 -12.60 45.12
CA ALA A 138 -8.66 -12.77 46.50
C ALA A 138 -8.26 -14.16 47.00
#